data_AF-A0A1G4G925-F1
#
_entry.id   AF-A0A1G4G925-F1
#
_cell.length_a   1.000
_cell.length_b   1.000
_cell.length_c   1.000
_cell.angle_alpha   90.00
_cell.angle_beta   90.00
_cell.angle_gamma   90.00
#
_symmetry.space_group_name_H-M   'P 1'
#
loop_
_entity.id
_entity.type
_entity.pdbx_description
1 polymer ?
#
loop_
_entity_poly.entity_id
_entity_poly.type
_entity_poly.pdbx_seq_one_letter_code
_entity_poly.pdbx_strand_id
1 'polypeptide(L)'
;MRKIVLFFAFAAVVAVSLTYSSCSNEVLVGEEESVVALTAGTRAIEVPACVDPCRDVQEVRLLAGQHHEAGSVYVVNNKEKLYVAYETTGNWKMKAIHLFVGACDNLPANKQGNLVPGQFPYKVEFDGLETFYYFEIPLDALPEGCICVAAHAEVVKVENGKTVQSETAFGEGEKTGKNWFMKFEYCIAVCEDEPEVQVCYQDETAWAAGPRYTDQGNWATYTPYVANTPIEVYAGQHYLVGTVTFSEVVNGKVTITLASLNGGQLQDVAEAVKIQGYDTPPSGNPAPGQFTTYKGNSPVVTVDAYPYYGIHIDARRVVDCTE
;
A
#
# COMPACT_ATOMS: atom_id res chain seq x y z
N MET A 1 -48.05 45.38 28.31
CA MET A 1 -47.43 44.05 28.48
C MET A 1 -47.42 43.31 27.16
N ARG A 2 -46.28 43.31 26.45
CA ARG A 2 -46.01 42.42 25.31
C ARG A 2 -44.49 42.24 25.28
N LYS A 3 -44.03 41.03 25.66
CA LYS A 3 -42.63 40.63 25.69
C LYS A 3 -42.18 40.36 24.26
N ILE A 4 -41.18 41.08 23.78
CA ILE A 4 -40.48 40.80 22.52
C ILE A 4 -39.39 39.79 22.85
N VAL A 5 -39.54 38.58 22.33
CA VAL A 5 -38.53 37.51 22.41
C VAL A 5 -37.59 37.71 21.22
N LEU A 6 -36.35 38.10 21.52
CA LEU A 6 -35.24 38.13 20.54
C LEU A 6 -34.74 36.70 20.33
N PHE A 7 -35.03 36.14 19.16
CA PHE A 7 -34.42 34.91 18.66
C PHE A 7 -33.02 35.23 18.11
N PHE A 8 -31.97 34.71 18.75
CA PHE A 8 -30.63 34.67 18.18
C PHE A 8 -30.56 33.49 17.19
N ALA A 9 -30.45 33.80 15.90
CA ALA A 9 -30.09 32.82 14.88
C ALA A 9 -28.56 32.66 14.86
N PHE A 10 -28.06 31.58 15.44
CA PHE A 10 -26.69 31.11 15.22
C PHE A 10 -26.65 30.36 13.88
N ALA A 11 -26.12 30.99 12.85
CA ALA A 11 -25.73 30.30 11.62
C ALA A 11 -24.36 29.65 11.86
N ALA A 12 -24.34 28.36 12.18
CA ALA A 12 -23.12 27.56 12.19
C ALA A 12 -22.70 27.27 10.74
N VAL A 13 -21.65 27.93 10.29
CA VAL A 13 -20.93 27.59 9.05
C VAL A 13 -20.20 26.29 9.31
N VAL A 14 -20.71 25.19 8.76
CA VAL A 14 -20.01 23.90 8.75
C VAL A 14 -18.90 23.98 7.71
N ALA A 15 -17.67 24.18 8.17
CA ALA A 15 -16.48 24.00 7.35
C ALA A 15 -16.32 22.50 7.07
N VAL A 16 -16.43 22.11 5.80
CA VAL A 16 -16.07 20.78 5.32
C VAL A 16 -14.55 20.70 5.37
N SER A 17 -14.04 20.01 6.39
CA SER A 17 -12.62 19.67 6.53
C SER A 17 -12.28 18.63 5.46
N LEU A 18 -11.70 19.07 4.34
CA LEU A 18 -10.97 18.18 3.44
C LEU A 18 -9.74 17.70 4.20
N THR A 19 -9.79 16.47 4.72
CA THR A 19 -8.63 15.82 5.30
C THR A 19 -7.70 15.42 4.17
N TYR A 20 -6.75 16.29 3.84
CA TYR A 20 -5.54 15.87 3.16
C TYR A 20 -4.83 14.85 4.04
N SER A 21 -4.57 13.67 3.48
CA SER A 21 -3.70 12.65 4.05
C SER A 21 -2.31 13.29 4.27
N SER A 22 -2.07 13.74 5.49
CA SER A 22 -0.77 14.26 5.93
C SER A 22 0.07 13.07 6.35
N CYS A 23 1.06 12.71 5.53
CA CYS A 23 2.05 11.70 5.89
C CYS A 23 2.77 12.13 7.17
N SER A 24 2.52 11.40 8.25
CA SER A 24 3.21 11.57 9.53
C SER A 24 4.25 10.47 9.65
N ASN A 25 5.47 10.83 10.07
CA ASN A 25 6.52 9.87 10.38
C ASN A 25 6.11 9.04 11.61
N GLU A 26 5.60 7.83 11.40
CA GLU A 26 5.54 6.82 12.46
C GLU A 26 6.56 5.71 12.19
N VAL A 27 7.54 5.64 13.08
CA VAL A 27 8.58 4.61 13.12
C VAL A 27 7.94 3.32 13.63
N LEU A 28 7.85 2.31 12.76
CA LEU A 28 7.45 0.95 13.16
C LEU A 28 8.63 0.26 13.86
N VAL A 29 8.59 0.23 15.20
CA VAL A 29 9.41 -0.69 16.00
C VAL A 29 8.60 -1.96 16.20
N GLY A 30 8.94 -3.02 15.47
CA GLY A 30 8.46 -4.38 15.72
C GLY A 30 9.56 -5.21 16.38
N GLU A 31 9.30 -5.67 17.61
CA GLU A 31 10.17 -6.63 18.32
C GLU A 31 10.11 -8.02 17.66
N GLU A 32 11.24 -8.72 17.68
CA GLU A 32 11.51 -9.97 16.97
C GLU A 32 10.74 -11.19 17.51
N GLU A 33 10.43 -12.17 16.64
CA GLU A 33 11.02 -13.53 16.67
C GLU A 33 10.48 -14.45 15.55
N SER A 34 11.37 -15.35 15.09
CA SER A 34 11.13 -16.65 14.42
C SER A 34 11.19 -16.77 12.88
N VAL A 35 12.43 -16.82 12.39
CA VAL A 35 13.05 -17.79 11.45
C VAL A 35 12.30 -18.29 10.18
N VAL A 36 12.68 -17.75 9.02
CA VAL A 36 13.10 -18.54 7.82
C VAL A 36 14.16 -17.75 7.07
N ALA A 37 15.36 -18.32 6.94
CA ALA A 37 16.45 -17.73 6.15
C ALA A 37 16.16 -17.87 4.64
N LEU A 38 15.81 -16.76 3.99
CA LEU A 38 16.10 -16.53 2.58
C LEU A 38 16.95 -15.27 2.44
N THR A 39 18.19 -15.48 2.00
CA THR A 39 19.14 -14.45 1.62
C THR A 39 18.70 -13.80 0.31
N ALA A 40 18.05 -12.64 0.39
CA ALA A 40 18.05 -11.62 -0.65
C ALA A 40 17.83 -10.28 0.05
N GLY A 41 18.90 -9.49 0.16
CA GLY A 41 18.85 -8.17 0.77
C GLY A 41 18.04 -7.21 -0.09
N THR A 42 16.76 -7.07 0.20
CA THR A 42 16.00 -5.86 -0.13
C THR A 42 16.18 -4.92 1.04
N ARG A 43 17.15 -4.00 0.93
CA ARG A 43 17.14 -2.81 1.80
C ARG A 43 15.90 -2.02 1.42
N ALA A 44 14.93 -1.93 2.33
CA ALA A 44 13.87 -0.94 2.25
C ALA A 44 14.56 0.43 2.23
N ILE A 45 14.45 1.13 1.10
CA ILE A 45 15.05 2.45 0.88
C ILE A 45 14.26 3.47 1.72
N GLU A 46 14.93 4.33 2.49
CA GLU A 46 14.33 5.50 3.16
C GLU A 46 14.02 6.63 2.16
N VAL A 47 13.41 6.31 1.02
CA VAL A 47 12.55 7.27 0.33
C VAL A 47 11.35 7.48 1.26
N PRO A 48 10.77 8.70 1.40
CA PRO A 48 9.59 8.89 2.25
C PRO A 48 8.62 7.73 2.04
N ALA A 49 8.18 7.08 3.13
CA ALA A 49 7.42 5.81 3.11
C ALA A 49 6.09 5.85 2.33
N CYS A 50 5.81 6.96 1.66
CA CYS A 50 4.62 7.28 0.88
C CYS A 50 4.89 7.54 -0.61
N VAL A 51 6.11 7.33 -1.13
CA VAL A 51 6.31 7.36 -2.58
C VAL A 51 5.74 6.08 -3.17
N ASP A 52 4.78 6.22 -4.08
CA ASP A 52 4.25 5.17 -4.95
C ASP A 52 4.99 5.23 -6.30
N PRO A 53 6.14 4.54 -6.43
CA PRO A 53 7.00 4.72 -7.58
C PRO A 53 6.47 3.98 -8.80
N CYS A 54 6.60 4.58 -9.99
CA CYS A 54 6.21 3.93 -11.25
C CYS A 54 7.10 2.72 -11.61
N ARG A 55 8.26 2.55 -10.95
CA ARG A 55 9.21 1.45 -11.16
C ARG A 55 10.16 1.31 -9.97
N ASP A 56 11.00 0.28 -10.02
CA ASP A 56 12.12 0.12 -9.08
C ASP A 56 13.04 1.37 -9.05
N VAL A 57 13.51 1.69 -7.86
CA VAL A 57 14.41 2.83 -7.63
C VAL A 57 15.75 2.60 -8.33
N GLN A 58 16.18 3.56 -9.15
CA GLN A 58 17.51 3.54 -9.74
C GLN A 58 18.53 4.07 -8.74
N GLU A 59 19.49 3.23 -8.36
CA GLU A 59 20.59 3.58 -7.45
C GLU A 59 21.91 3.70 -8.21
N VAL A 60 22.67 4.76 -7.91
CA VAL A 60 24.08 4.89 -8.32
C VAL A 60 24.93 5.29 -7.12
N ARG A 61 26.21 4.94 -7.12
CA ARG A 61 27.12 5.32 -6.03
C ARG A 61 27.40 6.82 -6.03
N LEU A 62 27.54 7.42 -4.86
CA LEU A 62 28.05 8.80 -4.70
C LEU A 62 29.57 8.75 -4.50
N LEU A 63 30.33 9.10 -5.53
CA LEU A 63 31.80 9.02 -5.55
C LEU A 63 32.45 10.35 -5.18
N ALA A 64 33.05 10.42 -4.00
CA ALA A 64 33.84 11.54 -3.51
C ALA A 64 35.30 11.45 -3.99
N GLY A 65 35.86 12.58 -4.45
CA GLY A 65 37.27 12.66 -4.83
C GLY A 65 37.69 11.60 -5.86
N GLN A 66 36.80 11.23 -6.79
CA GLN A 66 36.95 10.20 -7.84
C GLN A 66 36.91 8.74 -7.39
N HIS A 67 37.28 8.42 -6.15
CA HIS A 67 37.55 7.02 -5.76
C HIS A 67 36.95 6.60 -4.41
N HIS A 68 36.43 7.53 -3.62
CA HIS A 68 35.83 7.21 -2.33
C HIS A 68 34.33 7.08 -2.47
N GLU A 69 33.78 5.94 -2.06
CA GLU A 69 32.34 5.78 -1.92
C GLU A 69 31.89 6.56 -0.68
N ALA A 70 31.13 7.63 -0.91
CA ALA A 70 30.61 8.50 0.15
C ALA A 70 29.13 8.21 0.45
N GLY A 71 28.48 7.38 -0.35
CA GLY A 71 27.05 7.13 -0.25
C GLY A 71 26.44 6.62 -1.55
N SER A 72 25.14 6.86 -1.70
CA SER A 72 24.33 6.54 -2.87
C SER A 72 23.46 7.74 -3.28
N VAL A 73 23.11 7.77 -4.57
CA VAL A 73 22.09 8.64 -5.15
C VAL A 73 20.98 7.75 -5.68
N TYR A 74 19.75 8.06 -5.28
CA TYR A 74 18.54 7.33 -5.67
C TYR A 74 17.68 8.20 -6.56
N VAL A 75 17.17 7.65 -7.65
CA VAL A 75 16.28 8.34 -8.58
C VAL A 75 15.06 7.48 -8.87
N VAL A 76 13.88 8.06 -8.68
CA VAL A 76 12.60 7.40 -8.96
C VAL A 76 11.52 8.44 -9.23
N ASN A 77 10.52 8.13 -10.05
CA ASN A 77 9.35 8.99 -10.24
C ASN A 77 8.06 8.27 -9.88
N ASN A 78 7.08 9.04 -9.41
CA ASN A 78 5.67 8.64 -9.35
C ASN A 78 4.91 9.27 -10.53
N LYS A 79 3.56 9.30 -10.45
CA LYS A 79 2.69 9.89 -11.48
C LYS A 79 2.89 11.41 -11.70
N GLU A 80 3.44 12.13 -10.72
CA GLU A 80 3.46 13.60 -10.71
C GLU A 80 4.87 14.20 -10.63
N LYS A 81 5.80 13.53 -9.93
CA LYS A 81 7.10 14.07 -9.56
C LYS A 81 8.22 13.04 -9.70
N LEU A 82 9.41 13.54 -10.02
CA LEU A 82 10.69 12.86 -9.89
C LEU A 82 11.29 13.17 -8.51
N TYR A 83 11.80 12.15 -7.85
CA TYR A 83 12.53 12.22 -6.60
C TYR A 83 13.99 11.89 -6.84
N VAL A 84 14.89 12.76 -6.41
CA VAL A 84 16.35 12.50 -6.42
C VAL A 84 16.86 12.64 -5.00
N ALA A 85 17.20 11.51 -4.38
CA ALA A 85 17.69 11.44 -3.01
C ALA A 85 19.19 11.17 -2.96
N TYR A 86 19.84 11.73 -1.94
CA TYR A 86 21.23 11.51 -1.61
C TYR A 86 21.29 10.94 -0.21
N GLU A 87 22.05 9.86 -0.04
CA GLU A 87 22.29 9.24 1.26
C GLU A 87 23.78 8.98 1.42
N THR A 88 24.41 9.61 2.42
CA THR A 88 25.83 9.34 2.71
C THR A 88 25.99 8.17 3.67
N THR A 89 27.04 7.38 3.46
CA THR A 89 27.35 6.22 4.30
C THR A 89 28.59 6.43 5.18
N GLY A 90 28.61 5.74 6.32
CA GLY A 90 29.73 5.79 7.26
C GLY A 90 29.98 7.19 7.84
N ASN A 91 31.24 7.64 7.75
CA ASN A 91 31.69 8.91 8.31
C ASN A 91 31.49 10.11 7.37
N TRP A 92 30.98 9.88 6.16
CA TRP A 92 30.68 10.96 5.23
C TRP A 92 29.40 11.69 5.65
N LYS A 93 29.36 12.99 5.35
CA LYS A 93 28.23 13.90 5.53
C LYS A 93 28.22 14.92 4.39
N MET A 94 27.06 15.48 4.08
CA MET A 94 26.86 16.50 3.06
C MET A 94 26.84 17.90 3.65
N LYS A 95 27.45 18.85 2.94
CA LYS A 95 27.40 20.30 3.21
C LYS A 95 26.52 21.06 2.23
N ALA A 96 26.56 20.66 0.96
CA ALA A 96 25.79 21.27 -0.09
C ALA A 96 25.51 20.25 -1.19
N ILE A 97 24.44 20.47 -1.94
CA ILE A 97 24.09 19.67 -3.11
C ILE A 97 23.80 20.62 -4.27
N HIS A 98 24.34 20.29 -5.44
CA HIS A 98 24.01 20.90 -6.72
C HIS A 98 23.49 19.80 -7.64
N LEU A 99 22.24 19.88 -8.06
CA LEU A 99 21.58 18.89 -8.87
C LEU A 99 21.11 19.48 -10.20
N PHE A 100 21.49 18.82 -11.29
CA PHE A 100 20.83 18.99 -12.58
C PHE A 100 19.99 17.76 -12.90
N VAL A 101 18.73 17.99 -13.28
CA VAL A 101 17.86 17.02 -13.94
C VAL A 101 17.21 17.69 -15.15
N GLY A 102 17.26 17.05 -16.31
CA GLY A 102 16.64 17.57 -17.53
C GLY A 102 17.30 17.07 -18.82
N ALA A 103 17.00 17.73 -19.94
CA ALA A 103 17.59 17.39 -21.23
C ALA A 103 19.13 17.50 -21.19
N CYS A 104 19.82 16.49 -21.71
CA CYS A 104 21.28 16.42 -21.68
C CYS A 104 21.97 17.61 -22.38
N ASP A 105 21.33 18.19 -23.39
CA ASP A 105 21.87 19.36 -24.12
C ASP A 105 21.80 20.66 -23.31
N ASN A 106 20.97 20.70 -22.26
CA ASN A 106 20.84 21.84 -21.35
C ASN A 106 21.78 21.75 -20.14
N LEU A 107 22.57 20.68 -20.05
CA LEU A 107 23.49 20.46 -18.94
C LEU A 107 24.53 21.59 -18.88
N PRO A 108 24.59 22.38 -17.78
CA PRO A 108 25.48 23.52 -17.70
C PRO A 108 26.95 23.10 -17.75
N ALA A 109 27.62 23.43 -18.85
CA ALA A 109 29.02 23.12 -19.09
C ALA A 109 29.78 24.33 -19.67
N ASN A 110 31.07 24.42 -19.39
CA ASN A 110 31.93 25.44 -19.96
C ASN A 110 32.29 25.10 -21.42
N LYS A 111 33.00 26.01 -22.12
CA LYS A 111 33.44 25.81 -23.52
C LYS A 111 34.31 24.58 -23.77
N GLN A 112 34.84 23.97 -22.72
CA GLN A 112 35.69 22.76 -22.78
C GLN A 112 34.90 21.48 -22.46
N GLY A 113 33.58 21.60 -22.23
CA GLY A 113 32.68 20.49 -21.91
C GLY A 113 32.67 20.08 -20.43
N ASN A 114 33.37 20.80 -19.55
CA ASN A 114 33.34 20.50 -18.11
C ASN A 114 32.07 21.06 -17.48
N LEU A 115 31.38 20.27 -16.65
CA LEU A 115 30.19 20.78 -15.96
C LEU A 115 30.52 21.94 -15.03
N VAL A 116 29.54 22.79 -14.80
CA VAL A 116 29.60 23.93 -13.89
C VAL A 116 28.53 23.75 -12.81
N PRO A 117 28.79 22.97 -11.73
CA PRO A 117 27.80 22.65 -10.70
C PRO A 117 27.13 23.88 -10.08
N GLY A 118 27.87 24.99 -9.91
CA GLY A 118 27.31 26.24 -9.39
C GLY A 118 26.23 26.89 -10.27
N GLN A 119 26.04 26.41 -11.51
CA GLN A 119 24.98 26.82 -12.43
C GLN A 119 23.82 25.82 -12.49
N PHE A 120 23.86 24.75 -11.70
CA PHE A 120 22.77 23.77 -11.69
C PHE A 120 21.50 24.38 -11.09
N PRO A 121 20.31 24.04 -11.66
CA PRO A 121 19.05 24.69 -11.29
C PRO A 121 18.59 24.36 -9.87
N TYR A 122 18.87 23.15 -9.40
CA TYR A 122 18.50 22.70 -8.06
C TYR A 122 19.73 22.73 -7.16
N LYS A 123 19.62 23.38 -6.00
CA LYS A 123 20.71 23.50 -5.04
C LYS A 123 20.21 23.68 -3.62
N VAL A 124 21.00 23.20 -2.68
CA VAL A 124 20.81 23.44 -1.25
C VAL A 124 22.18 23.55 -0.58
N GLU A 125 22.30 24.49 0.35
CA GLU A 125 23.39 24.58 1.30
C GLU A 125 22.81 24.33 2.69
N PHE A 126 23.44 23.47 3.47
CA PHE A 126 22.96 23.13 4.82
C PHE A 126 23.66 24.01 5.86
N ASP A 127 22.89 24.47 6.86
CA ASP A 127 23.45 25.17 8.03
C ASP A 127 24.30 24.21 8.91
N GLY A 128 24.17 22.90 8.69
CA GLY A 128 24.88 21.83 9.39
C GLY A 128 25.46 20.77 8.43
N LEU A 129 25.49 19.53 8.91
CA LEU A 129 25.97 18.37 8.15
C LEU A 129 24.86 17.33 8.07
N GLU A 130 24.41 17.04 6.85
CA GLU A 130 23.30 16.13 6.62
C GLU A 130 23.78 14.76 6.13
N THR A 131 23.04 13.72 6.47
CA THR A 131 23.26 12.37 5.91
C THR A 131 22.30 12.01 4.81
N PHE A 132 21.16 12.69 4.75
CA PHE A 132 20.09 12.38 3.82
C PHE A 132 19.41 13.67 3.37
N TYR A 133 19.13 13.78 2.08
CA TYR A 133 18.32 14.87 1.52
C TYR A 133 17.76 14.45 0.17
N TYR A 134 16.59 14.95 -0.21
CA TYR A 134 16.03 14.71 -1.53
C TYR A 134 15.41 15.97 -2.13
N PHE A 135 15.39 15.99 -3.47
CA PHE A 135 14.64 16.96 -4.25
C PHE A 135 13.37 16.31 -4.79
N GLU A 136 12.29 17.08 -4.80
CA GLU A 136 11.08 16.77 -5.56
C GLU A 136 11.01 17.69 -6.77
N ILE A 137 10.95 17.12 -7.97
CA ILE A 137 10.87 17.86 -9.22
C ILE A 137 9.57 17.48 -9.93
N PRO A 138 8.66 18.43 -10.18
CA PRO A 138 7.46 18.18 -11.00
C PRO A 138 7.83 17.60 -12.37
N LEU A 139 7.16 16.53 -12.81
CA LEU A 139 7.44 15.91 -14.10
C LEU A 139 7.09 16.84 -15.28
N ASP A 140 6.13 17.75 -15.11
CA ASP A 140 5.77 18.75 -16.12
C ASP A 140 6.88 19.79 -16.38
N ALA A 141 7.87 19.90 -15.49
CA ALA A 141 9.06 20.72 -15.65
C ALA A 141 10.20 20.00 -16.39
N LEU A 142 10.04 18.71 -16.71
CA LEU A 142 11.05 17.86 -17.34
C LEU A 142 10.61 17.42 -18.75
N PRO A 143 11.56 17.16 -19.67
CA PRO A 143 11.22 16.60 -20.96
C PRO A 143 10.75 15.15 -20.80
N GLU A 144 9.87 14.71 -21.69
CA GLU A 144 9.45 13.30 -21.76
C GLU A 144 10.63 12.38 -22.15
N GLY A 145 10.54 11.12 -21.73
CA GLY A 145 11.56 10.10 -22.03
C GLY A 145 12.75 10.14 -21.08
N CYS A 146 13.96 10.01 -21.61
CA CYS A 146 15.18 9.92 -20.82
C CYS A 146 15.82 11.29 -20.59
N ILE A 147 16.18 11.54 -19.32
CA ILE A 147 16.82 12.74 -18.84
C ILE A 147 18.25 12.45 -18.38
N CYS A 148 19.08 13.49 -18.40
CA CYS A 148 20.37 13.49 -17.74
C CYS A 148 20.24 13.94 -16.29
N VAL A 149 20.87 13.19 -15.39
CA VAL A 149 21.05 13.52 -13.98
C VAL A 149 22.53 13.77 -13.71
N ALA A 150 22.88 14.97 -13.26
CA ALA A 150 24.21 15.27 -12.72
C ALA A 150 24.07 15.63 -11.25
N ALA A 151 24.38 14.66 -10.41
CA ALA A 151 24.16 14.70 -8.98
C ALA A 151 25.45 15.08 -8.25
N HIS A 152 25.71 16.36 -8.04
CA HIS A 152 26.91 16.85 -7.35
C HIS A 152 26.63 17.13 -5.88
N ALA A 153 27.54 16.72 -5.00
CA ALA A 153 27.50 17.07 -3.58
C ALA A 153 28.87 17.54 -3.08
N GLU A 154 28.87 18.48 -2.14
CA GLU A 154 30.03 18.79 -1.32
C GLU A 154 29.96 17.95 -0.05
N VAL A 155 30.92 17.05 0.11
CA VAL A 155 30.93 16.07 1.21
C VAL A 155 32.14 16.23 2.10
N VAL A 156 31.97 15.90 3.37
CA VAL A 156 33.04 15.89 4.36
C VAL A 156 33.06 14.58 5.12
N LYS A 157 34.24 14.09 5.43
CA LYS A 157 34.42 12.95 6.34
C LYS A 157 34.63 13.48 7.74
N VAL A 158 33.80 13.04 8.69
CA VAL A 158 33.86 13.45 10.10
C VAL A 158 34.33 12.29 10.96
N GLU A 159 35.41 12.49 11.71
CA GLU A 159 35.94 11.53 12.66
C GLU A 159 36.15 12.25 14.00
N ASN A 160 35.66 11.67 15.10
CA ASN A 160 35.73 12.25 16.44
C ASN A 160 35.20 13.71 16.50
N GLY A 161 34.11 13.99 15.79
CA GLY A 161 33.46 15.31 15.74
C GLY A 161 34.24 16.38 14.96
N LYS A 162 35.31 16.00 14.24
CA LYS A 162 36.11 16.92 13.41
C LYS A 162 36.08 16.50 11.95
N THR A 163 35.97 17.47 11.06
CA THR A 163 36.17 17.25 9.63
C THR A 163 37.63 16.89 9.37
N VAL A 164 37.87 15.67 8.89
CA VAL A 164 39.21 15.16 8.55
C VAL A 164 39.48 15.17 7.04
N GLN A 165 38.43 15.24 6.22
CA GLN A 165 38.52 15.29 4.76
C GLN A 165 37.34 16.08 4.19
N SER A 166 37.55 16.79 3.08
CA SER A 166 36.51 17.49 2.32
C SER A 166 36.72 17.22 0.84
N GLU A 167 35.67 16.80 0.15
CA GLU A 167 35.71 16.41 -1.26
C GLU A 167 34.47 16.91 -1.99
N THR A 168 34.58 17.08 -3.30
CA THR A 168 33.41 17.09 -4.18
C THR A 168 33.06 15.65 -4.52
N ALA A 169 31.77 15.34 -4.60
CA ALA A 169 31.24 14.05 -4.97
C ALA A 169 30.27 14.15 -6.15
N PHE A 170 30.23 13.09 -6.97
CA PHE A 170 29.25 12.95 -8.05
C PHE A 170 28.58 11.58 -7.99
N GLY A 171 27.28 11.55 -8.30
CA GLY A 171 26.60 10.31 -8.65
C GLY A 171 27.31 9.63 -9.82
N GLU A 172 27.62 8.35 -9.66
CA GLU A 172 28.39 7.57 -10.60
C GLU A 172 27.67 7.46 -11.95
N GLY A 173 28.44 7.60 -13.02
CA GLY A 173 27.92 7.51 -14.38
C GLY A 173 28.98 7.77 -15.44
N GLU A 174 28.55 8.27 -16.59
CA GLU A 174 29.41 8.65 -17.69
C GLU A 174 30.21 9.93 -17.34
N LYS A 175 31.53 9.86 -17.54
CA LYS A 175 32.42 11.02 -17.42
C LYS A 175 32.10 12.05 -18.50
N THR A 176 32.07 13.32 -18.14
CA THR A 176 31.81 14.42 -19.06
C THR A 176 32.94 15.45 -19.08
N GLY A 177 33.23 15.99 -20.26
CA GLY A 177 34.32 16.93 -20.45
C GLY A 177 35.71 16.33 -20.22
N LYS A 178 36.64 17.18 -19.77
CA LYS A 178 38.04 16.81 -19.49
C LYS A 178 38.29 16.51 -18.00
N ASN A 179 37.43 17.02 -17.12
CA ASN A 179 37.49 16.70 -15.69
C ASN A 179 36.76 15.39 -15.38
N TRP A 180 36.75 14.97 -14.12
CA TRP A 180 36.19 13.68 -13.71
C TRP A 180 34.69 13.71 -13.44
N PHE A 181 34.01 14.84 -13.69
CA PHE A 181 32.59 14.99 -13.36
C PHE A 181 31.77 13.98 -14.14
N MET A 182 30.67 13.55 -13.52
CA MET A 182 29.85 12.46 -14.04
C MET A 182 28.41 12.91 -14.20
N LYS A 183 27.72 12.24 -15.13
CA LYS A 183 26.28 12.27 -15.28
C LYS A 183 25.80 10.85 -15.54
N PHE A 184 24.56 10.55 -15.21
CA PHE A 184 23.92 9.30 -15.61
C PHE A 184 22.55 9.60 -16.21
N GLU A 185 22.00 8.61 -16.91
CA GLU A 185 20.69 8.72 -17.52
C GLU A 185 19.63 8.11 -16.60
N TYR A 186 18.47 8.75 -16.57
CA TYR A 186 17.25 8.21 -15.97
C TYR A 186 16.12 8.34 -16.98
N CYS A 187 15.47 7.23 -17.33
CA CYS A 187 14.27 7.26 -18.17
C CYS A 187 13.03 7.35 -17.30
N ILE A 188 12.25 8.42 -17.50
CA ILE A 188 11.00 8.65 -16.77
C ILE A 188 10.08 7.46 -17.04
N ALA A 189 9.73 6.76 -15.96
CA ALA A 189 8.86 5.61 -16.03
C ALA A 189 7.41 6.07 -16.19
N VAL A 190 6.71 5.46 -17.13
CA VAL A 190 5.26 5.59 -17.19
C VAL A 190 4.70 4.74 -16.06
N CYS A 191 3.93 5.36 -15.17
CA CYS A 191 3.13 4.62 -14.22
C CYS A 191 2.03 3.90 -15.00
N GLU A 192 2.27 2.63 -15.33
CA GLU A 192 1.22 1.77 -15.82
C GLU A 192 0.32 1.44 -14.62
N ASP A 193 -0.96 1.82 -14.71
CA ASP A 193 -1.95 1.21 -13.85
C ASP A 193 -1.98 -0.28 -14.21
N GLU A 194 -1.75 -1.18 -13.24
CA GLU A 194 -1.93 -2.60 -13.49
C GLU A 194 -3.30 -2.80 -14.13
N PRO A 195 -3.40 -3.50 -15.28
CA PRO A 195 -4.67 -3.64 -15.96
C PRO A 195 -5.67 -4.30 -15.02
N GLU A 196 -6.83 -3.67 -14.82
CA GLU A 196 -7.92 -4.26 -14.05
C GLU A 196 -8.23 -5.63 -14.64
N VAL A 197 -7.92 -6.70 -13.91
CA VAL A 197 -8.27 -8.05 -14.32
C VAL A 197 -9.79 -8.13 -14.29
N GLN A 198 -10.42 -8.26 -15.46
CA GLN A 198 -11.86 -8.44 -15.54
C GLN A 198 -12.23 -9.77 -14.88
N VAL A 199 -12.81 -9.71 -13.68
CA VAL A 199 -13.34 -10.86 -12.96
C VAL A 199 -14.85 -10.91 -13.18
N CYS A 200 -15.34 -12.03 -13.70
CA CYS A 200 -16.77 -12.24 -13.90
C CYS A 200 -17.34 -13.14 -12.81
N TYR A 201 -18.61 -12.89 -12.48
CA TYR A 201 -19.31 -13.54 -11.39
C TYR A 201 -20.61 -14.16 -11.86
N GLN A 202 -20.94 -15.31 -11.28
CA GLN A 202 -22.27 -15.89 -11.36
C GLN A 202 -22.90 -15.92 -9.98
N ASP A 203 -24.11 -15.37 -9.89
CA ASP A 203 -24.94 -15.43 -8.68
C ASP A 203 -25.37 -16.88 -8.39
N GLU A 204 -25.20 -17.31 -7.15
CA GLU A 204 -25.50 -18.64 -6.65
C GLU A 204 -26.07 -18.59 -5.23
N THR A 205 -26.79 -19.64 -4.85
CA THR A 205 -27.09 -19.88 -3.42
C THR A 205 -25.99 -20.74 -2.82
N ALA A 206 -25.62 -20.46 -1.57
CA ALA A 206 -24.62 -21.21 -0.82
C ALA A 206 -25.10 -21.59 0.58
N TRP A 207 -24.61 -22.74 1.07
CA TRP A 207 -24.85 -23.21 2.44
C TRP A 207 -23.54 -23.64 3.10
N ALA A 208 -23.42 -23.40 4.41
CA ALA A 208 -22.36 -24.00 5.21
C ALA A 208 -22.54 -25.52 5.28
N ALA A 209 -21.44 -26.26 5.14
CA ALA A 209 -21.43 -27.70 5.10
C ALA A 209 -21.96 -28.31 6.41
N GLY A 210 -22.63 -29.46 6.27
CA GLY A 210 -23.16 -30.22 7.39
C GLY A 210 -24.29 -31.16 6.97
N PRO A 211 -25.02 -31.76 7.92
CA PRO A 211 -26.12 -32.64 7.60
C PRO A 211 -27.26 -31.94 6.86
N ARG A 212 -28.04 -32.75 6.14
CA ARG A 212 -29.18 -32.32 5.34
C ARG A 212 -30.39 -31.98 6.19
N TYR A 213 -31.10 -30.90 5.84
CA TYR A 213 -32.44 -30.65 6.38
C TYR A 213 -33.45 -31.73 5.93
N THR A 214 -33.29 -32.23 4.70
CA THR A 214 -34.08 -33.33 4.15
C THR A 214 -33.28 -34.07 3.07
N ASP A 215 -33.57 -35.36 2.94
CA ASP A 215 -32.89 -36.27 2.01
C ASP A 215 -33.37 -36.11 0.55
N GLN A 216 -34.54 -35.50 0.31
CA GLN A 216 -35.13 -35.38 -1.03
C GLN A 216 -35.64 -33.97 -1.36
N GLY A 217 -35.49 -33.54 -2.62
CA GLY A 217 -36.02 -32.28 -3.19
C GLY A 217 -35.22 -31.01 -2.82
N ASN A 218 -34.72 -30.97 -1.60
CA ASN A 218 -33.80 -30.00 -1.03
C ASN A 218 -32.37 -29.94 -1.58
N TRP A 219 -31.60 -28.86 -1.33
CA TRP A 219 -30.16 -29.06 -1.06
C TRP A 219 -29.56 -28.45 0.22
N ALA A 220 -30.39 -27.84 1.06
CA ALA A 220 -29.96 -27.14 2.26
C ALA A 220 -29.34 -28.07 3.32
N THR A 221 -28.33 -27.52 3.98
CA THR A 221 -27.61 -28.13 5.09
C THR A 221 -27.70 -27.25 6.32
N TYR A 222 -27.67 -27.86 7.50
CA TYR A 222 -27.40 -27.17 8.75
C TYR A 222 -26.07 -27.65 9.30
N THR A 223 -25.47 -26.84 10.16
CA THR A 223 -24.13 -27.06 10.68
C THR A 223 -24.19 -27.18 12.20
N PRO A 224 -23.74 -28.32 12.79
CA PRO A 224 -23.54 -28.43 14.23
C PRO A 224 -22.49 -27.43 14.72
N TYR A 225 -22.72 -26.84 15.88
CA TYR A 225 -21.76 -25.93 16.49
C TYR A 225 -20.48 -26.67 16.89
N VAL A 226 -19.35 -26.22 16.35
CA VAL A 226 -18.01 -26.61 16.79
C VAL A 226 -17.14 -25.36 16.79
N ALA A 227 -16.65 -24.98 17.97
CA ALA A 227 -15.82 -23.78 18.12
C ALA A 227 -14.51 -23.90 17.33
N ASN A 228 -14.04 -22.77 16.79
CA ASN A 228 -12.74 -22.56 16.17
C ASN A 228 -12.39 -23.55 15.04
N THR A 229 -13.40 -24.19 14.44
CA THR A 229 -13.23 -25.14 13.34
C THR A 229 -13.80 -24.52 12.06
N PRO A 230 -12.98 -24.33 11.01
CA PRO A 230 -13.47 -23.89 9.71
C PRO A 230 -14.39 -24.94 9.10
N ILE A 231 -15.55 -24.48 8.63
CA ILE A 231 -16.55 -25.30 7.96
C ILE A 231 -16.75 -24.73 6.57
N GLU A 232 -16.61 -25.57 5.56
CA GLU A 232 -16.69 -25.18 4.16
C GLU A 232 -18.07 -24.61 3.80
N VAL A 233 -18.11 -23.66 2.89
CA VAL A 233 -19.33 -23.08 2.33
C VAL A 233 -19.37 -23.38 0.84
N TYR A 234 -20.40 -24.09 0.40
CA TYR A 234 -20.56 -24.51 -0.99
C TYR A 234 -21.70 -23.75 -1.67
N ALA A 235 -21.36 -23.03 -2.74
CA ALA A 235 -22.30 -22.44 -3.68
C ALA A 235 -22.70 -23.46 -4.76
N GLY A 236 -23.97 -23.45 -5.17
CA GLY A 236 -24.46 -24.34 -6.24
C GLY A 236 -24.17 -25.83 -5.97
N GLN A 237 -24.27 -26.27 -4.71
CA GLN A 237 -23.98 -27.62 -4.20
C GLN A 237 -22.52 -28.07 -4.18
N HIS A 238 -21.66 -27.57 -5.07
CA HIS A 238 -20.32 -28.16 -5.27
C HIS A 238 -19.17 -27.15 -5.31
N TYR A 239 -19.43 -25.86 -5.43
CA TYR A 239 -18.37 -24.87 -5.60
C TYR A 239 -17.99 -24.27 -4.24
N LEU A 240 -16.77 -24.53 -3.77
CA LEU A 240 -16.25 -23.96 -2.53
C LEU A 240 -16.02 -22.44 -2.69
N VAL A 241 -16.84 -21.62 -2.03
CA VAL A 241 -16.77 -20.14 -2.06
C VAL A 241 -16.18 -19.53 -0.79
N GLY A 242 -16.03 -20.32 0.27
CA GLY A 242 -15.59 -19.77 1.54
C GLY A 242 -15.63 -20.78 2.68
N THR A 243 -15.41 -20.26 3.87
CA THR A 243 -15.60 -21.00 5.13
C THR A 243 -16.39 -20.17 6.11
N VAL A 244 -17.00 -20.85 7.07
CA VAL A 244 -17.57 -20.26 8.27
C VAL A 244 -16.82 -20.79 9.50
N THR A 245 -16.53 -19.91 10.45
CA THR A 245 -15.97 -20.28 11.75
C THR A 245 -16.86 -19.75 12.87
N PHE A 246 -16.98 -20.53 13.94
CA PHE A 246 -17.65 -20.13 15.17
C PHE A 246 -16.61 -19.79 16.23
N SER A 247 -16.78 -18.68 16.95
CA SER A 247 -15.99 -18.43 18.16
C SER A 247 -16.38 -19.39 19.30
N GLU A 248 -15.62 -19.36 20.38
CA GLU A 248 -16.10 -19.85 21.67
C GLU A 248 -17.35 -19.08 22.12
N VAL A 249 -18.21 -19.73 22.92
CA VAL A 249 -19.38 -19.08 23.51
C VAL A 249 -18.94 -18.17 24.64
N VAL A 250 -19.19 -16.87 24.50
CA VAL A 250 -18.93 -15.86 25.53
C VAL A 250 -20.24 -15.17 25.87
N ASN A 251 -20.63 -15.20 27.16
CA ASN A 251 -21.89 -14.63 27.64
C ASN A 251 -23.14 -15.13 26.87
N GLY A 252 -23.16 -16.41 26.53
CA GLY A 252 -24.27 -17.04 25.79
C GLY A 252 -24.35 -16.65 24.31
N LYS A 253 -23.33 -16.00 23.76
CA LYS A 253 -23.26 -15.59 22.35
C LYS A 253 -22.08 -16.21 21.64
N VAL A 254 -22.22 -16.37 20.33
CA VAL A 254 -21.16 -16.80 19.41
C VAL A 254 -20.97 -15.76 18.32
N THR A 255 -19.73 -15.55 17.90
CA THR A 255 -19.41 -14.81 16.68
C THR A 255 -19.18 -15.79 15.54
N ILE A 256 -19.93 -15.61 14.47
CA ILE A 256 -19.88 -16.37 13.22
C ILE A 256 -19.13 -15.52 12.21
N THR A 257 -18.01 -16.03 11.69
CA THR A 257 -17.17 -15.32 10.72
C THR A 257 -17.16 -16.06 9.40
N LEU A 258 -17.57 -15.37 8.34
CA LEU A 258 -17.49 -15.82 6.96
C LEU A 258 -16.19 -15.33 6.34
N ALA A 259 -15.36 -16.25 5.86
CA ALA A 259 -14.16 -15.95 5.10
C ALA A 259 -14.34 -16.37 3.65
N SER A 260 -14.10 -15.45 2.72
CA SER A 260 -14.12 -15.73 1.29
C SER A 260 -12.92 -16.59 0.89
N LEU A 261 -13.16 -17.54 -0.01
CA LEU A 261 -12.14 -18.32 -0.72
C LEU A 261 -12.40 -18.26 -2.23
N ASN A 262 -11.37 -18.52 -3.04
CA ASN A 262 -11.46 -18.59 -4.50
C ASN A 262 -12.10 -17.35 -5.15
N GLY A 263 -11.90 -16.16 -4.55
CA GLY A 263 -12.48 -14.91 -5.03
C GLY A 263 -14.00 -14.80 -4.90
N GLY A 264 -14.66 -15.71 -4.16
CA GLY A 264 -16.10 -15.68 -3.93
C GLY A 264 -16.54 -14.42 -3.19
N GLN A 265 -17.73 -13.90 -3.50
CA GLN A 265 -18.25 -12.69 -2.88
C GLN A 265 -19.69 -12.88 -2.41
N LEU A 266 -20.19 -11.96 -1.58
CA LEU A 266 -21.63 -11.86 -1.32
C LEU A 266 -22.29 -11.19 -2.53
N GLN A 267 -23.53 -11.59 -2.84
CA GLN A 267 -24.36 -10.85 -3.79
C GLN A 267 -24.69 -9.47 -3.22
N ASP A 268 -24.83 -8.48 -4.11
CA ASP A 268 -25.27 -7.14 -3.74
C ASP A 268 -26.80 -7.09 -3.63
N VAL A 269 -27.29 -7.63 -2.51
CA VAL A 269 -28.72 -7.72 -2.16
C VAL A 269 -28.93 -7.24 -0.72
N ALA A 270 -30.19 -7.01 -0.33
CA ALA A 270 -30.49 -6.46 1.01
C ALA A 270 -30.12 -7.39 2.18
N GLU A 271 -30.16 -8.71 1.97
CA GLU A 271 -29.97 -9.73 3.02
C GLU A 271 -29.13 -10.91 2.50
N ALA A 272 -27.89 -10.68 2.10
CA ALA A 272 -27.03 -11.71 1.49
C ALA A 272 -26.68 -12.85 2.47
N VAL A 273 -26.64 -12.59 3.78
CA VAL A 273 -26.34 -13.58 4.82
C VAL A 273 -27.57 -13.78 5.69
N LYS A 274 -28.02 -15.02 5.82
CA LYS A 274 -29.20 -15.41 6.61
C LYS A 274 -28.83 -16.57 7.54
N ILE A 275 -28.99 -16.37 8.84
CA ILE A 275 -28.61 -17.33 9.88
C ILE A 275 -29.83 -17.63 10.74
N GLN A 276 -30.02 -18.91 11.06
CA GLN A 276 -31.01 -19.39 12.03
C GLN A 276 -30.36 -20.37 12.99
N GLY A 277 -30.46 -20.10 14.29
CA GLY A 277 -30.08 -21.04 15.34
C GLY A 277 -31.22 -21.99 15.69
N TYR A 278 -30.88 -23.22 16.10
CA TYR A 278 -31.82 -24.27 16.51
C TYR A 278 -31.32 -25.05 17.73
N ASP A 279 -32.23 -25.33 18.69
CA ASP A 279 -31.95 -26.14 19.87
C ASP A 279 -31.85 -27.65 19.57
N THR A 280 -32.52 -28.09 18.50
CA THR A 280 -32.53 -29.48 18.01
C THR A 280 -32.22 -29.51 16.52
N PRO A 281 -31.70 -30.63 15.98
CA PRO A 281 -31.46 -30.76 14.54
C PRO A 281 -32.72 -30.40 13.74
N PRO A 282 -32.66 -29.39 12.83
CA PRO A 282 -33.81 -29.00 12.06
C PRO A 282 -34.11 -30.01 10.95
N SER A 283 -35.36 -30.03 10.46
CA SER A 283 -35.78 -30.90 9.37
C SER A 283 -36.79 -30.21 8.44
N GLY A 284 -36.99 -30.77 7.25
CA GLY A 284 -37.94 -30.29 6.26
C GLY A 284 -37.34 -29.30 5.28
N ASN A 285 -38.16 -28.42 4.70
CA ASN A 285 -37.69 -27.40 3.76
C ASN A 285 -37.45 -26.09 4.53
N PRO A 286 -36.19 -25.62 4.66
CA PRO A 286 -35.94 -24.33 5.29
C PRO A 286 -36.47 -23.20 4.40
N ALA A 287 -36.87 -22.10 5.04
CA ALA A 287 -37.25 -20.85 4.39
C ALA A 287 -36.29 -19.73 4.84
N PRO A 288 -35.10 -19.59 4.23
CA PRO A 288 -34.08 -18.63 4.67
C PRO A 288 -34.60 -17.20 4.81
N GLY A 289 -35.52 -16.76 3.94
CA GLY A 289 -36.13 -15.42 4.03
C GLY A 289 -36.94 -15.16 5.32
N GLN A 290 -37.34 -16.23 6.02
CA GLN A 290 -38.06 -16.20 7.31
C GLN A 290 -37.14 -16.46 8.51
N PHE A 291 -35.82 -16.54 8.30
CA PHE A 291 -34.88 -16.68 9.42
C PHE A 291 -34.90 -15.43 10.30
N THR A 292 -34.78 -15.65 11.60
CA THR A 292 -34.98 -14.61 12.63
C THR A 292 -33.73 -14.34 13.46
N THR A 293 -32.78 -15.29 13.51
CA THR A 293 -31.55 -15.10 14.31
C THR A 293 -30.68 -13.99 13.72
N TYR A 294 -30.48 -13.96 12.41
CA TYR A 294 -29.85 -12.83 11.73
C TYR A 294 -30.15 -12.84 10.23
N LYS A 295 -30.35 -11.64 9.67
CA LYS A 295 -30.38 -11.37 8.23
C LYS A 295 -29.69 -10.04 7.95
N GLY A 296 -28.79 -9.99 6.98
CA GLY A 296 -28.06 -8.77 6.62
C GLY A 296 -26.88 -9.08 5.71
N ASN A 297 -25.93 -8.14 5.62
CA ASN A 297 -24.79 -8.24 4.69
C ASN A 297 -23.43 -8.33 5.40
N SER A 298 -23.40 -8.29 6.73
CA SER A 298 -22.14 -8.44 7.47
C SER A 298 -21.60 -9.88 7.36
N PRO A 299 -20.31 -10.06 7.00
CA PRO A 299 -19.65 -11.36 7.02
C PRO A 299 -19.27 -11.80 8.44
N VAL A 300 -19.31 -10.89 9.42
CA VAL A 300 -19.04 -11.17 10.84
C VAL A 300 -20.28 -10.82 11.64
N VAL A 301 -20.84 -11.80 12.33
CA VAL A 301 -22.12 -11.67 13.02
C VAL A 301 -22.05 -12.29 14.40
N THR A 302 -22.48 -11.57 15.43
CA THR A 302 -22.63 -12.11 16.78
C THR A 302 -24.10 -12.41 17.07
N VAL A 303 -24.40 -13.67 17.39
CA VAL A 303 -25.77 -14.17 17.67
C VAL A 303 -25.80 -14.96 18.98
N ASP A 304 -27.00 -15.28 19.48
CA ASP A 304 -27.12 -16.20 20.63
C ASP A 304 -26.60 -17.59 20.26
N ALA A 305 -26.06 -18.30 21.26
CA ALA A 305 -25.46 -19.61 21.05
C ALA A 305 -26.53 -20.73 20.99
N TYR A 306 -26.53 -21.46 19.90
CA TYR A 306 -27.34 -22.65 19.63
C TYR A 306 -26.47 -23.87 19.29
N PRO A 307 -26.97 -25.09 19.53
CA PRO A 307 -26.30 -26.33 19.12
C PRO A 307 -26.19 -26.52 17.59
N TYR A 308 -27.11 -25.95 16.80
CA TYR A 308 -27.14 -26.08 15.34
C TYR A 308 -27.47 -24.75 14.66
N TYR A 309 -26.93 -24.53 13.47
CA TYR A 309 -27.19 -23.35 12.66
C TYR A 309 -27.53 -23.69 11.21
N GLY A 310 -28.57 -23.07 10.68
CA GLY A 310 -28.74 -22.92 9.23
C GLY A 310 -28.03 -21.65 8.79
N ILE A 311 -27.03 -21.77 7.92
CA ILE A 311 -26.25 -20.62 7.41
C ILE A 311 -26.39 -20.62 5.89
N HIS A 312 -27.24 -19.72 5.39
CA HIS A 312 -27.56 -19.54 3.99
C HIS A 312 -26.98 -18.23 3.48
N ILE A 313 -26.32 -18.28 2.34
CA ILE A 313 -25.61 -17.14 1.77
C ILE A 313 -26.03 -16.98 0.30
N ASP A 314 -26.41 -15.77 -0.09
CA ASP A 314 -26.49 -15.37 -1.50
C ASP A 314 -25.08 -15.04 -1.95
N ALA A 315 -24.42 -15.98 -2.62
CA ALA A 315 -23.01 -15.91 -2.98
C ALA A 315 -22.83 -15.60 -4.47
N ARG A 316 -21.65 -15.10 -4.82
CA ARG A 316 -21.14 -14.96 -6.18
C ARG A 316 -19.90 -15.81 -6.29
N ARG A 317 -19.89 -16.74 -7.24
CA ARG A 317 -18.68 -17.51 -7.58
C ARG A 317 -18.00 -16.89 -8.79
N VAL A 318 -16.68 -16.94 -8.81
CA VAL A 318 -15.88 -16.51 -9.97
C VAL A 318 -16.14 -17.47 -11.12
N VAL A 319 -16.35 -16.91 -12.31
CA VAL A 319 -16.55 -17.63 -13.59
C VAL A 319 -15.73 -16.97 -14.68
N ASP A 320 -15.49 -17.73 -15.75
CA ASP A 320 -14.91 -17.17 -16.97
C ASP A 320 -15.83 -16.08 -17.52
N CYS A 321 -15.24 -14.96 -17.93
CA CYS A 321 -15.98 -13.91 -18.61
C CYS A 321 -16.47 -14.40 -19.96
N THR A 322 -17.79 -14.36 -20.17
CA THR A 322 -18.38 -14.60 -21.48
C THR A 322 -18.12 -13.38 -22.37
N GLU A 323 -17.56 -13.60 -23.57
CA GLU A 323 -17.41 -12.59 -24.62
C GLU A 323 -18.76 -11.98 -25.05
#